data_AF-A0A6I6FSN2-F1
#
_entry.id   AF-A0A6I6FSN2-F1
#
_cell.length_a   1.000
_cell.length_b   1.000
_cell.length_c   1.000
_cell.angle_alpha   90.00
_cell.angle_beta   90.00
_cell.angle_gamma   90.00
#
_symmetry.space_group_name_H-M   'P 1'
#
loop_
_entity.id
_entity.type
_entity.pdbx_description
1 polymer ?
#
loop_
_entity_poly.entity_id
_entity_poly.type
_entity_poly.pdbx_seq_one_letter_code
_entity_poly.pdbx_strand_id
1 'polypeptide(L)' 'MPQKSRYSDEQVEQLLAELVSVLEKHHTPTDLSLMVLGNMVTNLINTSIAPAQRMLIADSFVHALRASIDEGNIH' A
#
# COMPACT_ATOMS: atom_id res chain seq x y z
N MET A 1 23.03 1.95 -7.91
CA MET A 1 23.21 0.88 -6.91
C MET A 1 21.83 0.43 -6.50
N PRO A 2 21.50 -0.88 -6.49
CA PRO A 2 20.18 -1.31 -6.05
C PRO A 2 20.10 -0.99 -4.55
N GLN A 3 19.12 -0.18 -4.16
CA GLN A 3 18.80 -0.01 -2.75
C GLN A 3 18.45 -1.41 -2.24
N LYS A 4 19.31 -2.00 -1.40
CA LYS A 4 18.98 -3.24 -0.71
C LYS A 4 17.66 -2.98 0.01
N SER A 5 16.58 -3.61 -0.46
CA SER A 5 15.31 -3.58 0.24
C SER A 5 15.59 -4.00 1.69
N ARG A 6 15.12 -3.20 2.65
CA ARG A 6 15.27 -3.50 4.07
C ARG A 6 14.50 -4.76 4.47
N TYR A 7 13.61 -5.23 3.60
CA TYR A 7 12.75 -6.39 3.75
C TYR A 7 13.08 -7.41 2.65
N SER A 8 12.98 -8.71 2.95
CA SER A 8 13.10 -9.73 1.89
C SER A 8 11.86 -9.69 1.01
N ASP A 9 12.05 -9.93 -0.28
CA ASP A 9 10.95 -10.01 -1.25
C ASP A 9 9.91 -11.05 -0.81
N GLU A 10 10.38 -12.20 -0.31
CA GLU A 10 9.54 -13.27 0.24
C GLU A 10 8.65 -12.81 1.41
N GLN A 11 9.17 -11.99 2.32
CA GLN A 11 8.38 -11.46 3.43
C GLN A 11 7.28 -10.51 2.93
N VAL A 12 7.59 -9.69 1.92
CA VAL A 12 6.62 -8.77 1.33
C VAL A 12 5.54 -9.54 0.58
N GLU A 13 5.93 -10.50 -0.24
CA GLU A 13 5.01 -11.36 -1.01
C GLU A 13 4.07 -12.14 -0.09
N GLN A 14 4.58 -12.72 1.00
CA GLN A 14 3.76 -13.44 1.97
C GLN A 14 2.69 -12.53 2.58
N LEU A 15 3.08 -11.34 3.06
CA LEU A 15 2.13 -10.39 3.65
C LEU A 15 1.08 -9.93 2.64
N LEU A 16 1.47 -9.69 1.38
CA LEU A 16 0.52 -9.34 0.32
C LEU A 16 -0.47 -10.48 0.05
N ALA A 17 0.01 -11.73 -0.04
CA ALA A 17 -0.84 -12.88 -0.27
C ALA A 17 -1.86 -13.08 0.87
N GLU A 18 -1.45 -12.89 2.12
CA GLU A 18 -2.35 -12.97 3.29
C GLU A 18 -3.43 -11.87 3.25
N LEU A 19 -3.06 -10.64 2.89
CA LEU A 19 -4.01 -9.54 2.76
C LEU A 19 -5.03 -9.78 1.62
N VAL A 20 -4.56 -10.28 0.48
CA VAL A 20 -5.44 -10.65 -0.65
C VAL A 20 -6.40 -11.77 -0.22
N SER A 21 -5.88 -12.80 0.44
CA SER A 21 -6.69 -13.92 0.93
C SER A 21 -7.83 -13.46 1.85
N VAL A 22 -7.58 -12.48 2.73
CA VAL A 22 -8.62 -11.89 3.58
C VAL A 22 -9.71 -11.20 2.74
N LEU A 23 -9.34 -10.39 1.75
CA LEU A 23 -10.31 -9.70 0.90
C LEU A 23 -11.16 -10.69 0.09
N GLU A 24 -10.54 -11.73 -0.47
CA GLU A 24 -11.19 -12.80 -1.22
C GLU A 24 -12.15 -13.63 -0.35
N LYS A 25 -11.71 -14.02 0.86
CA LYS A 25 -12.52 -14.77 1.82
C LYS A 25 -13.83 -14.07 2.15
N HIS A 26 -13.81 -12.74 2.19
CA HIS A 26 -14.99 -11.92 2.48
C HIS A 26 -15.77 -11.49 1.23
N HIS A 27 -15.38 -11.95 0.03
CA HIS A 27 -15.95 -11.53 -1.25
C HIS A 27 -16.06 -10.01 -1.36
N THR A 28 -15.02 -9.32 -0.91
CA THR A 28 -15.03 -7.87 -0.76
C THR A 28 -15.02 -7.23 -2.15
N PRO A 29 -16.03 -6.44 -2.55
CA PRO A 29 -16.02 -5.76 -3.84
C PRO A 29 -14.89 -4.72 -3.90
N THR A 30 -14.50 -4.32 -5.10
CA THR A 30 -13.33 -3.45 -5.33
C THR A 30 -13.44 -2.11 -4.60
N ASP A 31 -14.60 -1.48 -4.63
CA ASP A 31 -14.87 -0.21 -3.95
C ASP A 31 -14.70 -0.32 -2.43
N LEU A 32 -15.25 -1.38 -1.82
CA LEU A 32 -15.09 -1.64 -0.39
C LEU A 32 -13.62 -1.98 -0.04
N SER A 33 -12.94 -2.73 -0.90
CA SER A 33 -11.51 -3.06 -0.71
C SER A 33 -10.65 -1.80 -0.70
N LEU A 34 -10.84 -0.91 -1.68
CA LEU A 34 -10.13 0.37 -1.76
C LEU A 34 -10.42 1.26 -0.54
N MET A 35 -11.67 1.32 -0.08
CA MET A 35 -12.04 2.08 1.12
C MET A 35 -11.34 1.54 2.38
N VAL A 36 -11.35 0.23 2.60
CA VAL A 36 -10.74 -0.39 3.79
C VAL A 36 -9.22 -0.24 3.77
N LEU A 37 -8.57 -0.45 2.62
CA LEU A 37 -7.13 -0.25 2.47
C LEU A 37 -6.74 1.22 2.69
N GLY A 38 -7.51 2.16 2.16
CA GLY A 38 -7.32 3.60 2.41
C GLY A 38 -7.44 3.96 3.89
N ASN A 39 -8.43 3.39 4.59
CA ASN A 39 -8.59 3.58 6.03
C ASN A 39 -7.42 2.98 6.83
N MET A 40 -6.89 1.82 6.41
CA MET A 40 -5.73 1.21 7.04
C MET A 40 -4.48 2.10 6.92
N VAL A 41 -4.20 2.59 5.71
CA VAL A 41 -3.07 3.52 5.47
C VAL A 41 -3.24 4.80 6.29
N THR A 42 -4.45 5.38 6.30
CA THR A 42 -4.76 6.59 7.08
C THR A 42 -4.53 6.37 8.57
N ASN A 43 -4.96 5.21 9.11
CA ASN A 43 -4.75 4.86 10.50
C ASN A 43 -3.26 4.70 10.84
N LEU A 44 -2.48 4.05 9.98
CA LEU A 44 -1.02 3.91 10.17
C LEU A 44 -0.33 5.28 10.23
N ILE A 45 -0.66 6.17 9.30
CA ILE A 45 -0.09 7.54 9.28
C ILE A 45 -0.48 8.31 10.54
N ASN A 46 -1.73 8.22 10.99
CA ASN A 46 -2.18 8.96 12.16
C ASN A 46 -1.63 8.42 13.49
N THR A 47 -1.34 7.13 13.58
CA THR A 47 -0.93 6.49 14.85
C THR A 47 0.57 6.29 14.97
N SER A 48 1.25 6.00 13.86
CA SER A 48 2.65 5.56 13.86
C SER A 48 3.61 6.64 13.35
N ILE A 49 3.11 7.75 12.81
CA ILE A 49 3.92 8.86 12.28
C ILE A 49 3.67 10.13 13.10
N ALA A 50 4.77 10.82 13.44
CA ALA A 50 4.74 12.09 14.15
C ALA A 50 3.90 13.13 13.38
N PRO A 51 3.05 13.94 14.05
CA PRO A 51 2.13 14.86 13.38
C PRO A 51 2.75 15.74 12.29
N ALA A 52 3.97 16.25 12.55
CA ALA A 52 4.69 17.12 11.62
C ALA A 52 5.12 16.44 10.31
N GLN A 53 5.17 15.10 10.27
CA GLN A 53 5.63 14.32 9.11
C GLN A 53 4.49 13.67 8.32
N ARG A 54 3.26 13.65 8.86
CA ARG A 54 2.14 12.89 8.27
C ARG A 54 1.83 13.28 6.84
N MET A 55 1.76 14.57 6.56
CA MET A 55 1.49 15.08 5.21
C MET A 55 2.58 14.70 4.22
N LEU A 56 3.86 14.86 4.62
CA LEU A 56 4.99 14.47 3.78
C LEU A 56 4.97 12.98 3.43
N ILE A 57 4.67 12.12 4.40
CA ILE A 57 4.55 10.66 4.19
C ILE A 57 3.34 10.32 3.32
N ALA A 58 2.20 10.98 3.53
CA ALA A 58 1.00 10.78 2.71
C ALA A 58 1.25 11.16 1.25
N ASP A 59 1.88 12.32 1.01
CA ASP A 59 2.19 12.79 -0.35
C ASP A 59 3.17 11.85 -1.05
N SER A 60 4.21 11.39 -0.34
CA SER A 60 5.15 10.41 -0.88
C SER A 60 4.47 9.07 -1.20
N PHE A 61 3.55 8.61 -0.36
CA PHE A 61 2.79 7.39 -0.60
C PHE A 61 1.90 7.50 -1.84
N VAL A 62 1.14 8.60 -1.97
CA VAL A 62 0.28 8.84 -3.14
C VAL A 62 1.12 8.97 -4.41
N HIS A 63 2.28 9.62 -4.34
CA HIS A 63 3.18 9.71 -5.49
C HIS A 63 3.70 8.34 -5.93
N ALA A 64 4.15 7.50 -4.99
CA ALA A 64 4.59 6.14 -5.29
C ALA A 64 3.45 5.29 -5.87
N LEU A 65 2.25 5.37 -5.28
CA LEU A 65 1.05 4.67 -5.77
C LEU A 65 0.75 5.04 -7.23
N ARG A 66 0.77 6.34 -7.55
CA ARG A 66 0.55 6.81 -8.93
C ARG A 66 1.64 6.32 -9.89
N ALA A 67 2.89 6.34 -9.47
CA ALA A 67 4.01 5.86 -10.29
C ALA A 67 3.99 4.33 -10.52
N SER A 68 3.33 3.57 -9.63
CA SER A 68 3.18 2.11 -9.76
C SER A 68 1.97 1.68 -10.57
N ILE A 69 1.01 2.58 -10.84
CA ILE A 69 -0.11 2.28 -11.74
C ILE A 69 0.39 2.46 -13.15
N ASP A 70 0.47 1.35 -13.89
CA ASP A 70 0.83 1.35 -15.30
C ASP A 70 -0.30 2.05 -16.10
N GLU A 71 0.04 3.09 -16.85
CA GLU A 71 -0.90 3.76 -17.78
C GLU A 71 -1.17 2.90 -19.04
N GLY A 72 -0.56 1.71 -19.12
CA GLY A 72 -0.72 0.81 -20.24
C GLY A 72 0.16 1.23 -21.41
N ASN A 73 1.47 1.34 -21.19
CA ASN A 73 2.40 1.38 -22.31
C ASN A 73 2.60 -0.05 -22.84
N ILE A 74 1.57 -0.53 -23.54
CA ILE A 74 1.62 -1.73 -24.37
C ILE A 74 2.55 -1.39 -25.55
N HIS A 75 3.83 -1.73 -25.44
CA HIS A 75 4.71 -1.90 -26.59
C HIS A 75 4.65 -3.36 -27.04
#